data_AF-C3Y8S7-F1
#
_entry.id   AF-C3Y8S7-F1
#
_cell.length_a   1.000
_cell.length_b   1.000
_cell.length_c   1.000
_cell.angle_alpha   90.00
_cell.angle_beta   90.00
_cell.angle_gamma   90.00
#
_symmetry.space_group_name_H-M   'P 1'
#
loop_
_entity.id
_entity.type
_entity.pdbx_description
1 polymer ?
#
loop_
_entity_poly.entity_id
_entity_poly.type
_entity_poly.pdbx_seq_one_letter_code
_entity_poly.pdbx_strand_id
1 'polypeptide(L)'
;FISDLNSYRIGPARFRQLRVQTERCQTTRIGIEECYDSYSFSEAEKGVFKPNWVAVNESEDYVPWDLWFVYQTSGETKGVPIIAEKSTYGAGGYVVELGVNNPTGLMVLDQLFKETWIDHNTRAVVTEFSVYNANINLFGCVILTAE
;
A
#
# COMPACT_ATOMS: atom_id res chain seq x y z
N PHE A 1 18.45 -3.01 16.46
CA PHE A 1 19.32 -3.37 15.33
C PHE A 1 18.56 -4.31 14.41
N ILE A 2 18.82 -4.26 13.10
CA ILE A 2 18.36 -5.29 12.16
C ILE A 2 19.27 -6.53 12.28
N SER A 3 19.02 -7.58 11.51
CA SER A 3 19.74 -8.86 11.65
C SER A 3 21.26 -8.78 11.49
N ASP A 4 21.80 -7.70 10.91
CA ASP A 4 23.24 -7.43 10.79
C ASP A 4 23.91 -6.97 12.10
N LEU A 5 23.12 -6.68 13.15
CA LEU A 5 23.53 -6.17 14.46
C LEU A 5 24.29 -4.82 14.46
N ASN A 6 24.43 -4.17 13.30
CA ASN A 6 25.20 -2.93 13.15
C ASN A 6 24.31 -1.77 12.72
N SER A 7 23.30 -2.06 11.90
CA SER A 7 22.36 -1.06 11.43
C SER A 7 21.10 -1.09 12.28
N TYR A 8 20.46 0.06 12.47
CA TYR A 8 19.15 0.15 13.10
C TYR A 8 18.14 0.83 12.17
N ARG A 9 16.89 0.36 12.21
CA ARG A 9 15.80 0.99 11.48
C ARG A 9 15.47 2.33 12.13
N ILE A 10 15.34 3.37 11.31
CA ILE A 10 14.87 4.69 11.72
C ILE A 10 13.40 4.82 11.35
N GLY A 11 12.58 5.15 12.35
CA GLY A 11 11.14 5.32 12.17
C GLY A 11 10.38 4.00 11.93
N PRO A 12 9.08 4.10 11.64
CA PRO A 12 8.27 2.95 11.27
C PRO A 12 8.63 2.47 9.85
N ALA A 13 8.39 1.19 9.59
CA ALA A 13 8.30 0.70 8.22
C ALA A 13 6.92 1.04 7.66
N ARG A 14 6.87 1.42 6.38
CA ARG A 14 5.67 1.84 5.69
C ARG A 14 5.32 0.85 4.57
N PHE A 15 4.06 0.45 4.51
CA PHE A 15 3.47 -0.20 3.35
C PHE A 15 2.69 0.83 2.55
N ARG A 16 2.83 0.76 1.23
CA ARG A 16 2.07 1.56 0.27
C ARG A 16 1.52 0.66 -0.81
N GLN A 17 0.21 0.52 -0.85
CA GLN A 17 -0.48 -0.30 -1.82
C GLN A 17 -0.96 0.51 -3.01
N LEU A 18 -0.77 -0.08 -4.18
CA LEU A 18 -1.27 0.37 -5.45
C LEU A 18 -2.28 -0.66 -5.94
N ARG A 19 -3.51 -0.22 -6.19
CA ARG A 19 -4.62 -1.05 -6.65
C ARG A 19 -5.35 -0.38 -7.81
N VAL A 20 -6.08 -1.18 -8.57
CA VAL A 20 -6.89 -0.72 -9.71
C VAL A 20 -8.37 -0.71 -9.37
N GLN A 21 -9.12 0.12 -10.08
CA GLN A 21 -10.58 0.16 -9.96
C GLN A 21 -11.18 -1.19 -10.39
N THR A 22 -12.29 -1.58 -9.76
CA THR A 22 -13.02 -2.78 -10.20
C THR A 22 -13.89 -2.41 -11.39
N GLU A 23 -13.54 -2.91 -12.57
CA GLU A 23 -14.39 -2.78 -13.75
C GLU A 23 -15.28 -4.01 -13.95
N ARG A 24 -16.51 -3.78 -14.40
CA ARG A 24 -17.33 -4.86 -14.97
C ARG A 24 -16.75 -5.23 -16.32
N CYS A 25 -16.26 -6.46 -16.46
CA CYS A 25 -15.76 -6.96 -17.74
C CYS A 25 -16.78 -6.70 -18.87
N GLN A 26 -16.38 -5.99 -19.94
CA GLN A 26 -17.04 -6.13 -21.24
C GLN A 26 -16.53 -7.38 -21.96
N THR A 27 -16.66 -8.56 -21.32
CA THR A 27 -16.33 -9.82 -21.99
C THR A 27 -17.61 -10.43 -22.56
N THR A 28 -17.52 -10.93 -23.80
CA THR A 28 -18.58 -11.72 -24.43
C THR A 28 -18.66 -13.15 -23.89
N ARG A 29 -17.77 -13.52 -22.96
CA ARG A 29 -17.77 -14.83 -22.29
C ARG A 29 -18.69 -14.82 -21.08
N ILE A 30 -19.81 -15.52 -21.22
CA ILE A 30 -20.79 -15.73 -20.16
C ILE A 30 -20.10 -16.40 -18.96
N GLY A 31 -20.19 -15.78 -17.77
CA GLY A 31 -19.74 -16.36 -16.49
C GLY A 31 -18.50 -15.74 -15.84
N ILE A 32 -17.92 -14.67 -16.40
CA ILE A 32 -16.88 -13.87 -15.72
C ILE A 32 -17.50 -12.55 -15.30
N GLU A 33 -17.74 -12.40 -13.99
CA GLU A 33 -18.40 -11.21 -13.43
C GLU A 33 -17.43 -10.06 -13.12
N GLU A 34 -16.16 -10.36 -12.83
CA GLU A 34 -15.16 -9.37 -12.43
C GLU A 34 -13.87 -9.47 -13.26
N CYS A 35 -13.40 -8.32 -13.74
CA CYS A 35 -12.12 -8.17 -14.43
C CYS A 35 -11.24 -7.25 -13.62
N TYR A 36 -9.95 -7.55 -13.61
CA TYR A 36 -8.97 -6.69 -12.99
C TYR A 36 -7.91 -6.37 -14.03
N ASP A 37 -7.86 -5.12 -14.48
CA ASP A 37 -6.94 -4.70 -15.54
C ASP A 37 -5.50 -4.58 -15.02
N SER A 38 -4.53 -4.52 -15.93
CA SER A 38 -3.15 -4.17 -15.60
C SER A 38 -3.07 -2.76 -15.02
N TYR A 39 -2.02 -2.48 -14.24
CA TYR A 39 -1.87 -1.14 -13.67
C TYR A 39 -1.64 -0.08 -14.76
N SER A 40 -2.41 0.99 -14.70
CA SER A 40 -2.14 2.24 -15.40
C SER A 40 -2.45 3.42 -14.47
N PHE A 41 -1.97 4.62 -14.81
CA PHE A 41 -2.25 5.81 -14.01
C PHE A 41 -3.72 6.26 -14.06
N SER A 42 -4.45 5.91 -15.13
CA SER A 42 -5.89 6.18 -15.28
C SER A 42 -6.72 5.20 -14.47
N GLU A 43 -6.36 3.92 -14.50
CA GLU A 43 -7.10 2.84 -13.83
C GLU A 43 -6.75 2.70 -12.33
N ALA A 44 -5.78 3.49 -11.84
CA ALA A 44 -5.41 3.52 -10.44
C ALA A 44 -6.60 3.96 -9.58
N GLU A 45 -6.95 3.14 -8.60
CA GLU A 45 -8.01 3.44 -7.63
C GLU A 45 -7.55 4.50 -6.63
N LYS A 46 -8.39 5.52 -6.43
CA LYS A 46 -8.11 6.74 -5.65
C LYS A 46 -9.24 7.10 -4.69
N GLY A 47 -10.21 6.21 -4.51
CA GLY A 47 -11.38 6.41 -3.67
C GLY A 47 -11.09 6.25 -2.17
N VAL A 48 -12.13 6.52 -1.39
CA VAL A 48 -12.18 6.30 0.06
C VAL A 48 -13.05 5.08 0.33
N PHE A 49 -12.55 4.16 1.13
CA PHE A 49 -13.22 2.90 1.45
C PHE A 49 -13.33 2.71 2.96
N LYS A 50 -14.27 1.84 3.35
CA LYS A 50 -14.31 1.24 4.68
C LYS A 50 -13.42 -0.02 4.68
N PRO A 51 -13.09 -0.59 5.86
CA PRO A 51 -12.38 -1.86 5.94
C PRO A 51 -13.01 -2.95 5.07
N ASN A 52 -12.18 -3.83 4.50
CA ASN A 52 -12.55 -4.81 3.46
C ASN A 52 -12.96 -4.19 2.12
N TRP A 53 -12.43 -3.01 1.78
CA TRP A 53 -12.67 -2.34 0.49
C TRP A 53 -14.15 -2.08 0.18
N VAL A 54 -14.95 -1.87 1.22
CA VAL A 54 -16.37 -1.57 1.08
C VAL A 54 -16.53 -0.11 0.68
N ALA A 55 -17.19 0.14 -0.45
CA ALA A 55 -17.43 1.48 -0.95
C ALA A 55 -18.26 2.32 0.04
N VAL A 56 -17.89 3.59 0.17
CA VAL A 56 -18.63 4.57 0.96
C VAL A 56 -19.78 5.11 0.11
N ASN A 57 -21.00 5.10 0.65
CA ASN A 57 -22.16 5.68 -0.04
C ASN A 57 -22.11 7.21 0.05
N GLU A 58 -22.47 7.91 -1.02
CA GLU A 58 -22.44 9.39 -1.07
C GLU A 58 -23.32 10.08 -0.01
N SER A 59 -24.34 9.39 0.50
CA SER A 59 -25.27 9.90 1.52
C SER A 59 -24.83 9.63 2.95
N GLU A 60 -23.70 8.94 3.16
CA GLU A 60 -23.19 8.55 4.46
C GLU A 60 -22.06 9.48 4.88
N ASP A 61 -22.21 10.15 6.04
CA ASP A 61 -21.15 10.95 6.64
C ASP A 61 -20.11 10.01 7.27
N TYR A 62 -19.25 9.44 6.41
CA TYR A 62 -18.20 8.52 6.83
C TYR A 62 -16.89 9.28 7.07
N VAL A 63 -16.49 9.33 8.34
CA VAL A 63 -15.18 9.82 8.77
C VAL A 63 -14.29 8.61 9.07
N PRO A 64 -13.25 8.33 8.26
CA PRO A 64 -12.32 7.24 8.53
C PRO A 64 -11.61 7.43 9.87
N TRP A 65 -11.62 6.41 10.71
CA TRP A 65 -10.90 6.39 11.99
C TRP A 65 -9.40 6.09 11.80
N ASP A 66 -9.05 5.43 10.70
CA ASP A 66 -7.70 5.27 10.17
C ASP A 66 -7.64 5.71 8.70
N LEU A 67 -6.41 5.84 8.17
CA LEU A 67 -6.17 6.24 6.77
C LEU A 67 -5.77 5.06 5.87
N TRP A 68 -5.90 3.81 6.34
CA TRP A 68 -5.41 2.63 5.63
C TRP A 68 -6.24 2.33 4.37
N PHE A 69 -7.50 2.75 4.38
CA PHE A 69 -8.45 2.63 3.27
C PHE A 69 -8.76 3.99 2.60
N VAL A 70 -7.92 5.00 2.84
CA VAL A 70 -8.01 6.33 2.24
C VAL A 70 -6.83 6.51 1.28
N TYR A 71 -7.12 6.84 0.01
CA TYR A 71 -6.06 7.10 -0.95
C TYR A 71 -5.29 8.38 -0.57
N GLN A 72 -3.96 8.28 -0.60
CA GLN A 72 -3.08 9.42 -0.42
C GLN A 72 -2.40 9.78 -1.74
N THR A 73 -2.39 11.07 -2.05
CA THR A 73 -1.73 11.64 -3.22
C THR A 73 -0.21 11.60 -3.10
N SER A 74 0.48 11.87 -4.21
CA SER A 74 1.94 11.98 -4.23
C SER A 74 2.47 13.07 -3.29
N GLY A 75 1.74 14.17 -3.12
CA GLY A 75 2.11 15.27 -2.22
C GLY A 75 1.99 14.87 -0.74
N GLU A 76 0.97 14.10 -0.38
CA GLU A 76 0.73 13.64 1.00
C GLU A 76 1.70 12.55 1.41
N THR A 77 1.90 11.55 0.56
CA THR A 77 2.87 10.46 0.79
C THR A 77 4.32 10.93 0.78
N LYS A 78 4.58 12.08 0.14
CA LYS A 78 5.92 12.60 -0.20
C LYS A 78 6.79 11.54 -0.88
N GLY A 79 6.14 10.60 -1.57
CA GLY A 79 6.78 9.49 -2.25
C GLY A 79 7.29 9.87 -3.63
N VAL A 80 8.03 8.96 -4.24
CA VAL A 80 8.42 9.02 -5.66
C VAL A 80 7.81 7.83 -6.41
N PRO A 81 7.55 7.98 -7.71
CA PRO A 81 7.16 6.85 -8.54
C PRO A 81 8.22 5.74 -8.51
N ILE A 82 7.79 4.49 -8.62
CA ILE A 82 8.68 3.31 -8.59
C ILE A 82 8.55 2.58 -9.92
N ILE A 83 9.69 2.30 -10.54
CA ILE A 83 9.77 1.47 -11.73
C ILE A 83 10.02 0.03 -11.26
N ALA A 84 9.09 -0.86 -11.56
CA ALA A 84 9.18 -2.29 -11.24
C ALA A 84 9.11 -3.14 -12.53
N GLU A 85 8.99 -4.46 -12.40
CA GLU A 85 9.09 -5.37 -13.53
C GLU A 85 7.84 -5.33 -14.42
N LYS A 86 6.64 -5.36 -13.82
CA LYS A 86 5.37 -5.33 -14.58
C LYS A 86 4.95 -3.93 -14.98
N SER A 87 5.21 -2.91 -14.14
CA SER A 87 4.79 -1.54 -14.43
C SER A 87 5.60 -0.46 -13.71
N THR A 88 5.38 0.80 -14.10
CA THR A 88 5.73 1.97 -13.30
C THR A 88 4.55 2.38 -12.42
N TYR A 89 4.77 2.41 -11.12
CA TYR A 89 3.78 2.76 -10.11
C TYR A 89 3.93 4.21 -9.66
N GLY A 90 2.80 4.91 -9.51
CA GLY A 90 2.79 6.27 -8.97
C GLY A 90 3.30 6.37 -7.53
N ALA A 91 3.55 7.61 -7.10
CA ALA A 91 3.97 7.93 -5.74
C ALA A 91 2.84 7.87 -4.70
N GLY A 92 1.57 7.98 -5.13
CA GLY A 92 0.42 7.86 -4.25
C GLY A 92 0.10 6.41 -3.88
N GLY A 93 -1.00 6.22 -3.16
CA GLY A 93 -1.51 4.90 -2.79
C GLY A 93 -2.19 4.88 -1.43
N TYR A 94 -2.58 3.68 -1.00
CA TYR A 94 -3.10 3.42 0.34
C TYR A 94 -1.94 3.11 1.26
N VAL A 95 -1.81 3.81 2.38
CA VAL A 95 -0.59 3.81 3.19
C VAL A 95 -0.86 3.31 4.61
N VAL A 96 0.02 2.42 5.08
CA VAL A 96 -0.01 1.90 6.45
C VAL A 96 1.38 1.94 7.06
N GLU A 97 1.49 2.41 8.29
CA GLU A 97 2.74 2.35 9.06
C GLU A 97 2.69 1.22 10.07
N LEU A 98 3.68 0.32 10.04
CA LEU A 98 3.75 -0.85 10.92
C LEU A 98 4.23 -0.50 12.36
N GLY A 99 4.46 0.77 12.65
CA GLY A 99 5.00 1.21 13.94
C GLY A 99 6.47 0.86 14.17
N VAL A 100 6.99 1.28 15.33
CA VAL A 100 8.44 1.23 15.66
C VAL A 100 8.89 -0.12 16.23
N ASN A 101 7.97 -0.89 16.83
CA ASN A 101 8.31 -2.11 17.57
C ASN A 101 7.68 -3.34 16.91
N ASN A 102 8.32 -4.50 17.07
CA ASN A 102 7.84 -5.76 16.48
C ASN A 102 6.40 -6.13 16.89
N PRO A 103 5.99 -6.03 18.19
CA PRO A 103 4.61 -6.37 18.57
C PRO A 103 3.56 -5.49 17.89
N THR A 104 3.82 -4.17 17.77
CA THR A 104 2.92 -3.24 17.08
C THR A 104 2.81 -3.59 15.60
N GLY A 105 3.94 -3.90 14.95
CA GLY A 105 3.94 -4.31 13.55
C GLY A 105 3.15 -5.59 13.31
N LEU A 106 3.32 -6.59 14.16
CA LEU A 106 2.56 -7.85 14.08
C LEU A 106 1.06 -7.62 14.29
N MET A 107 0.67 -6.74 15.20
CA MET A 107 -0.73 -6.39 15.43
C MET A 107 -1.35 -5.68 14.22
N VAL A 108 -0.63 -4.72 13.62
CA VAL A 108 -1.08 -4.04 12.39
C VAL A 108 -1.21 -5.04 11.25
N LEU A 109 -0.22 -5.91 11.05
CA LEU A 109 -0.24 -6.94 10.00
C LEU A 109 -1.42 -7.92 10.16
N ASP A 110 -1.70 -8.37 11.38
CA ASP A 110 -2.85 -9.22 11.69
C ASP A 110 -4.18 -8.53 11.36
N GLN A 111 -4.30 -7.23 11.66
CA GLN A 111 -5.48 -6.44 11.30
C GLN A 111 -5.64 -6.29 9.78
N LEU A 112 -4.56 -5.91 9.07
CA LEU A 112 -4.58 -5.80 7.61
C LEU A 112 -4.96 -7.11 6.93
N PHE A 113 -4.52 -8.24 7.48
CA PHE A 113 -4.88 -9.56 6.97
C PHE A 113 -6.38 -9.86 7.19
N LYS A 114 -6.91 -9.56 8.39
CA LYS A 114 -8.34 -9.74 8.70
C LYS A 114 -9.25 -8.86 7.86
N GLU A 115 -8.80 -7.67 7.50
CA GLU A 115 -9.56 -6.69 6.71
C GLU A 115 -9.32 -6.82 5.19
N THR A 116 -8.65 -7.90 4.76
CA THR A 116 -8.37 -8.18 3.34
C THR A 116 -7.73 -6.98 2.64
N TRP A 117 -6.78 -6.30 3.31
CA TRP A 117 -6.18 -5.09 2.75
C TRP A 117 -5.47 -5.38 1.42
N ILE A 118 -4.89 -6.56 1.24
CA ILE A 118 -4.40 -7.04 -0.06
C ILE A 118 -5.45 -7.97 -0.67
N ASP A 119 -5.91 -7.66 -1.87
CA ASP A 119 -6.96 -8.38 -2.59
C ASP A 119 -6.59 -8.57 -4.09
N HIS A 120 -7.55 -9.03 -4.90
CA HIS A 120 -7.36 -9.24 -6.34
C HIS A 120 -7.14 -7.95 -7.15
N ASN A 121 -7.54 -6.80 -6.62
CA ASN A 121 -7.33 -5.49 -7.23
C ASN A 121 -5.95 -4.92 -6.93
N THR A 122 -5.26 -5.43 -5.91
CA THR A 122 -3.88 -5.03 -5.62
C THR A 122 -2.96 -5.36 -6.80
N ARG A 123 -2.11 -4.41 -7.18
CA ARG A 123 -1.12 -4.56 -8.27
C ARG A 123 0.30 -4.45 -7.81
N ALA A 124 0.53 -3.72 -6.73
CA ALA A 124 1.80 -3.75 -6.04
C ALA A 124 1.63 -3.34 -4.58
N VAL A 125 2.49 -3.91 -3.73
CA VAL A 125 2.73 -3.41 -2.39
C VAL A 125 4.19 -3.01 -2.29
N VAL A 126 4.41 -1.75 -1.96
CA VAL A 126 5.73 -1.18 -1.75
C VAL A 126 5.98 -1.12 -0.25
N THR A 127 7.08 -1.72 0.18
CA THR A 127 7.59 -1.61 1.55
C THR A 127 8.77 -0.65 1.57
N GLU A 128 8.67 0.40 2.38
CA GLU A 128 9.65 1.47 2.46
C GLU A 128 10.09 1.66 3.92
N PHE A 129 11.40 1.66 4.16
CA PHE A 129 11.97 2.00 5.46
C PHE A 129 13.41 2.48 5.34
N SER A 130 13.85 3.24 6.35
CA SER A 130 15.22 3.74 6.42
C SER A 130 16.01 2.99 7.49
N VAL A 131 17.28 2.74 7.21
CA VAL A 131 18.25 2.17 8.14
C VAL A 131 19.41 3.13 8.31
N TYR A 132 20.03 3.11 9.47
CA TYR A 132 21.26 3.87 9.72
C TYR A 132 22.29 2.99 10.41
N ASN A 133 23.52 3.12 9.95
CA ASN A 133 24.68 2.45 10.50
C ASN A 133 25.59 3.51 11.15
N ALA A 134 25.64 3.48 12.49
CA ALA A 134 26.41 4.45 13.26
C ALA A 134 27.93 4.26 13.14
N ASN A 135 28.39 3.04 12.83
CA ASN A 135 29.83 2.73 12.76
C ASN A 135 30.50 3.44 11.59
N ILE A 136 29.77 3.65 10.50
CA ILE A 136 30.27 4.32 9.28
C ILE A 136 29.48 5.58 8.92
N ASN A 137 28.57 6.02 9.79
CA ASN A 137 27.71 7.20 9.60
C ASN A 137 26.96 7.19 8.26
N LEU A 138 26.31 6.06 7.93
CA LEU A 138 25.63 5.85 6.65
C LEU A 138 24.12 5.66 6.83
N PHE A 139 23.33 6.40 6.06
CA PHE A 139 21.90 6.15 5.88
C PHE A 139 21.66 5.26 4.66
N GLY A 140 20.79 4.27 4.81
CA GLY A 140 20.26 3.44 3.74
C GLY A 140 18.76 3.62 3.62
N CYS A 141 18.25 3.75 2.40
CA CYS A 141 16.83 3.68 2.09
C CYS A 141 16.55 2.32 1.44
N VAL A 142 15.57 1.59 1.97
CA VAL A 142 15.16 0.29 1.43
C VAL A 142 13.75 0.44 0.87
N ILE A 143 13.62 0.08 -0.41
CA ILE A 143 12.36 0.06 -1.14
C ILE A 143 12.23 -1.35 -1.73
N LEU A 144 11.20 -2.09 -1.31
CA LEU A 144 10.88 -3.41 -1.82
C LEU A 144 9.51 -3.35 -2.48
N THR A 145 9.39 -3.85 -3.70
CA THR A 145 8.12 -3.90 -4.43
C THR A 145 7.75 -5.34 -4.67
N ALA A 146 6.55 -5.72 -4.25
CA ALA A 146 5.93 -7.00 -4.56
C ALA A 146 4.78 -6.77 -5.56
N GLU A 147 4.82 -7.44 -6.72
CA GLU A 147 3.86 -7.32 -7.83
C GLU A 147 3.07 -8.60 -8.11
#